data_AF-A0A5C7GL87-F1
#
_entry.id   AF-A0A5C7GL87-F1
#
_cell.length_a   1.000
_cell.length_b   1.000
_cell.length_c   1.000
_cell.angle_alpha   90.00
_cell.angle_beta   90.00
_cell.angle_gamma   90.00
#
_symmetry.space_group_name_H-M   'P 1'
#
loop_
_entity.id
_entity.type
_entity.pdbx_description
1 polymer ?
#
loop_
_entity_poly.entity_id
_entity_poly.type
_entity_poly.pdbx_seq_one_letter_code
_entity_poly.pdbx_strand_id
1 'polypeptide(L)' 'MFKQRKHKRFNYQPRFSKENQTGSEFNETSDKDFISRWKETRDGKRTVKGVLPVRTLILALVLLLILMYVLEKKYM' A
#
# COMPACT_ATOMS: atom_id res chain seq x y z
N MET A 1 47.77 21.82 28.54
CA MET A 1 47.24 22.33 27.25
C MET A 1 47.13 21.15 26.29
N PHE A 2 45.96 20.51 26.21
CA PHE A 2 45.77 19.26 25.45
C PHE A 2 45.19 19.57 24.08
N LYS A 3 45.96 19.33 23.01
CA LYS A 3 45.44 19.42 21.65
C LYS A 3 44.51 18.22 21.39
N GLN A 4 43.23 18.49 21.17
CA GLN A 4 42.24 17.46 20.82
C GLN A 4 42.64 16.82 19.48
N ARG A 5 42.96 15.53 19.51
CA ARG A 5 43.27 14.74 18.31
C ARG A 5 41.96 14.42 17.59
N LYS A 6 41.85 14.83 16.32
CA LYS A 6 40.64 14.57 15.51
C LYS A 6 40.41 13.07 15.34
N HIS A 7 39.13 12.67 15.40
CA HIS A 7 38.71 11.28 15.25
C HIS A 7 39.10 10.74 13.87
N LYS A 8 39.91 9.67 13.85
CA LYS A 8 40.30 8.99 12.61
C LYS A 8 39.07 8.23 12.09
N ARG A 9 38.45 8.71 11.01
CA ARG A 9 37.35 8.00 10.36
C ARG A 9 37.92 6.77 9.66
N PHE A 10 37.30 5.63 9.88
CA PHE A 10 37.64 4.40 9.17
C PHE A 10 37.07 4.51 7.75
N ASN A 11 37.95 4.62 6.75
CA ASN A 11 37.54 4.61 5.36
C ASN A 11 37.32 3.15 4.93
N TYR A 12 36.13 2.61 5.22
CA TYR A 12 35.76 1.27 4.79
C TYR A 12 35.19 1.33 3.39
N GLN A 13 35.78 0.55 2.48
CA GLN A 13 35.18 0.25 1.20
C GLN A 13 34.65 -1.20 1.24
N PRO A 14 33.33 -1.42 1.12
CA PRO A 14 32.76 -2.77 1.11
C PRO A 14 33.30 -3.56 -0.08
N ARG A 15 33.62 -4.85 0.13
CA ARG A 15 34.26 -5.72 -0.88
C ARG A 15 33.56 -5.72 -2.24
N PHE A 16 32.23 -5.67 -2.26
CA PHE A 16 31.41 -5.74 -3.47
C PHE A 16 31.11 -4.37 -4.11
N SER A 17 31.63 -3.27 -3.55
CA SER A 17 31.35 -1.91 -4.08
C SER A 17 32.02 -1.62 -5.43
N LYS A 18 33.09 -2.34 -5.78
CA LYS A 18 33.77 -2.18 -7.08
C LYS A 18 32.98 -2.75 -8.25
N GLU A 19 32.17 -3.78 -7.98
CA GLU A 19 31.32 -4.45 -8.98
C GLU A 19 30.09 -3.62 -9.33
N ASN A 20 29.62 -2.81 -8.36
CA ASN A 20 28.44 -1.95 -8.49
C ASN A 20 28.70 -0.61 -9.19
N GLN A 21 29.96 -0.21 -9.41
CA GLN A 21 30.26 1.05 -10.12
C GLN A 21 29.89 0.97 -11.60
N THR A 22 30.13 -0.18 -12.24
CA THR A 22 29.72 -0.47 -13.62
C THR A 22 28.21 -0.69 -13.79
N GLY A 23 27.46 -0.86 -12.70
CA GLY A 23 26.01 -1.07 -12.71
C GLY A 23 25.19 0.07 -12.08
N SER A 24 25.82 1.21 -11.76
CA SER A 24 25.16 2.30 -11.02
C SER A 24 24.00 2.95 -11.79
N GLU A 25 24.04 3.00 -13.13
CA GLU A 25 22.88 3.40 -13.95
C GLU A 25 21.74 2.35 -13.94
N PHE A 26 22.08 1.06 -13.80
CA PHE A 26 21.09 -0.02 -13.77
C PHE A 26 20.35 -0.13 -12.42
N ASN A 27 21.01 0.30 -11.33
CA ASN A 27 20.46 0.21 -9.98
C ASN A 27 19.37 1.27 -9.69
N GLU A 28 19.44 2.46 -10.28
CA GLU A 28 18.37 3.46 -10.07
C GLU A 28 17.02 3.00 -10.66
N THR A 29 17.05 2.29 -11.79
CA THR A 29 15.85 1.70 -12.38
C THR A 29 15.33 0.51 -11.57
N SER A 30 16.22 -0.35 -11.07
CA SER A 30 15.81 -1.50 -10.24
C SER A 30 15.26 -1.09 -8.88
N ASP A 31 15.79 -0.03 -8.27
CA ASP A 31 15.31 0.47 -6.98
C ASP A 31 13.92 1.11 -7.12
N LYS A 32 13.68 1.85 -8.22
CA LYS A 32 12.35 2.37 -8.56
C LYS A 32 11.35 1.24 -8.81
N ASP A 33 11.78 0.18 -9.50
CA ASP A 33 10.95 -1.00 -9.76
C ASP A 33 10.70 -1.84 -8.49
N PHE A 34 11.64 -1.87 -7.56
CA PHE A 34 11.46 -2.52 -6.27
C PHE A 34 10.46 -1.76 -5.40
N ILE A 35 10.57 -0.43 -5.36
CA ILE A 35 9.64 0.45 -4.63
C ILE A 35 8.24 0.40 -5.26
N SER A 36 8.12 0.33 -6.58
CA SER A 36 6.85 0.24 -7.28
C SER A 36 6.11 -1.08 -7.00
N ARG A 37 6.82 -2.22 -7.07
CA ARG A 37 6.27 -3.55 -6.70
C ARG A 37 5.90 -3.64 -5.21
N TRP A 38 6.68 -2.98 -4.34
CA TRP A 38 6.35 -2.89 -2.91
C TRP A 38 5.09 -2.06 -2.65
N LYS A 39 4.84 -1.02 -3.45
CA LYS A 39 3.62 -0.22 -3.37
C LYS A 39 2.41 -0.98 -3.91
N GLU A 40 2.55 -1.64 -5.06
CA GLU A 40 1.48 -2.42 -5.71
C GLU A 40 0.99 -3.57 -4.82
N THR A 41 1.89 -4.26 -4.12
CA THR A 41 1.54 -5.33 -3.18
C THR A 41 0.84 -4.82 -1.90
N ARG A 42 1.04 -3.56 -1.53
CA ARG A 42 0.32 -2.92 -0.40
C ARG A 42 -1.09 -2.50 -0.82
N ASP A 43 -1.25 -2.01 -2.04
CA ASP A 43 -2.57 -1.64 -2.59
C ASP A 43 -3.46 -2.87 -2.86
N GLY A 44 -2.85 -4.05 -3.08
CA GLY A 44 -3.57 -5.33 -3.23
C GLY A 44 -4.05 -5.98 -1.93
N LYS A 45 -3.62 -5.50 -0.75
CA LYS A 45 -3.91 -6.15 0.53
C LYS A 45 -5.21 -5.60 1.15
N ARG A 46 -6.34 -6.11 0.67
CA ARG A 46 -7.65 -6.11 1.35
C ARG A 46 -8.11 -4.75 1.88
N THR A 47 -8.61 -3.89 0.99
CA THR A 47 -9.83 -3.16 1.37
C THR A 47 -10.92 -4.21 1.46
N VAL A 48 -11.33 -4.58 2.67
CA VAL A 48 -12.54 -5.36 2.89
C VAL A 48 -13.65 -4.55 2.23
N LYS A 49 -14.06 -4.97 1.04
CA LYS A 49 -15.04 -4.30 0.17
C LYS A 49 -16.43 -4.55 0.75
N GLY A 50 -16.61 -4.19 2.02
CA GLY A 50 -17.81 -4.37 2.83
C GLY A 50 -18.69 -3.13 2.86
N VAL A 51 -18.49 -2.19 1.94
CA VAL A 51 -19.44 -1.12 1.70
C VAL A 51 -20.11 -1.45 0.38
N LEU A 52 -21.22 -2.20 0.50
CA LEU A 52 -22.20 -2.26 -0.56
C LEU A 52 -22.45 -0.81 -1.02
N PRO A 53 -22.39 -0.51 -2.33
CA PRO A 53 -22.51 0.86 -2.81
C PRO A 53 -23.79 1.48 -2.21
N VAL A 54 -23.73 2.71 -1.73
CA VAL A 54 -24.86 3.36 -1.00
C VAL A 54 -26.20 3.23 -1.75
N ARG A 55 -26.15 3.18 -3.09
CA ARG A 55 -27.29 2.89 -3.97
C ARG A 55 -27.97 1.54 -3.67
N THR A 56 -27.20 0.48 -3.42
CA THR A 56 -27.73 -0.85 -3.05
C THR A 56 -28.34 -0.88 -1.65
N LEU A 57 -27.81 -0.10 -0.69
CA LEU A 57 -28.44 0.06 0.63
C LEU A 57 -29.81 0.74 0.51
N ILE A 58 -29.89 1.80 -0.32
CA ILE A 58 -31.16 2.49 -0.60
C ILE A 58 -32.14 1.56 -1.33
N LEU A 59 -31.69 0.80 -2.32
CA LEU A 59 -32.53 -0.19 -3.02
C LEU A 59 -33.07 -1.26 -2.06
N ALA A 60 -32.24 -1.79 -1.16
CA ALA A 60 -32.66 -2.77 -0.17
C ALA A 60 -33.70 -2.20 0.81
N LEU A 61 -33.53 -0.93 1.22
CA LEU A 61 -34.49 -0.23 2.08
C LEU A 61 -35.86 -0.09 1.40
N VAL A 62 -35.89 0.38 0.16
CA VAL A 62 -37.14 0.53 -0.61
C VAL A 62 -37.81 -0.82 -0.84
N LEU A 63 -37.02 -1.85 -1.17
CA LEU A 63 -37.53 -3.21 -1.35
C LEU A 63 -38.21 -3.75 -0.08
N LEU A 64 -37.61 -3.51 1.09
CA LEU A 64 -38.15 -3.96 2.38
C LEU A 64 -39.49 -3.28 2.70
N LEU A 65 -39.60 -1.98 2.43
CA LEU A 65 -40.86 -1.24 2.58
C LEU A 65 -41.96 -1.80 1.68
N ILE A 66 -41.63 -2.12 0.42
CA ILE A 66 -42.58 -2.73 -0.52
C ILE A 66 -43.02 -4.12 -0.02
N LEU A 67 -42.09 -4.93 0.46
CA LEU A 67 -42.37 -6.26 1.01
C LEU A 67 -43.34 -6.18 2.19
N MET A 68 -43.08 -5.26 3.12
CA MET A 68 -43.94 -5.04 4.28
C MET A 68 -45.35 -4.60 3.85
N TYR A 69 -45.43 -3.64 2.93
CA TYR A 69 -46.71 -3.14 2.42
C TYR A 69 -47.54 -4.21 1.72
N VAL A 70 -46.89 -5.06 0.91
CA VAL A 70 -47.57 -6.18 0.25
C VAL A 70 -48.02 -7.23 1.26
N LEU A 71 -47.20 -7.52 2.28
CA LEU A 71 -47.59 -8.42 3.36
C LEU A 71 -48.79 -7.87 4.12
N GLU A 72 -48.76 -6.61 4.52
CA GLU A 72 -49.85 -5.95 5.23
C GLU A 72 -51.15 -6.03 4.41
N LYS A 73 -51.11 -5.61 3.13
CA LYS A 73 -52.30 -5.64 2.27
C LYS A 73 -52.87 -7.05 2.01
N LYS A 74 -52.03 -8.08 2.04
CA LYS A 74 -52.42 -9.45 1.67
C LYS A 74 -52.83 -10.28 2.89
N TYR A 75 -52.27 -9.98 4.06
CA TYR A 75 -52.47 -10.78 5.27
C TYR A 75 -53.25 -10.04 6.37
N MET A 76 -53.41 -8.72 6.29
CA MET A 76 -54.45 -7.96 7.00
C MET A 76 -55.59 -7.59 6.05
#